data_AF-A0A2E8HSV3-F1
#
_entry.id   AF-A0A2E8HSV3-F1
#
_cell.length_a   1.000
_cell.length_b   1.000
_cell.length_c   1.000
_cell.angle_alpha   90.00
_cell.angle_beta   90.00
_cell.angle_gamma   90.00
#
_symmetry.space_group_name_H-M   'P 1'
#
loop_
_entity.id
_entity.type
_entity.pdbx_description
1 polymer ?
#
loop_
_entity_poly.entity_id
_entity_poly.type
_entity_poly.pdbx_seq_one_letter_code
_entity_poly.pdbx_strand_id
1 'polypeptide(L)'
;MTLIELRESLEILLGDLIGTYKLPQGSEIPAVYVDGSSGVPNDWQVSGLEVSIKQYPARASRRLMSMVEMTVSWEVRLSQYNPETSSLDTAIDRLLRHFPDATLTGFPATDRGYQYARLIITDVELAFQYRRAGTI
;
A
#
# COMPACT_ATOMS: atom_id res chain seq x y z
N MET A 1 5.64 -11.29 -1.37
CA MET A 1 4.63 -10.55 -0.60
C MET A 1 3.30 -10.54 -1.34
N THR A 2 2.26 -11.02 -0.67
CA THR A 2 0.86 -11.02 -1.14
C THR A 2 0.11 -9.79 -0.64
N LEU A 3 -1.09 -9.53 -1.17
CA LEU A 3 -1.95 -8.43 -0.73
C LEU A 3 -2.33 -8.56 0.75
N ILE A 4 -2.62 -9.78 1.21
CA ILE A 4 -3.04 -10.05 2.59
C ILE A 4 -1.87 -9.75 3.55
N GLU A 5 -0.68 -10.27 3.26
CA GLU A 5 0.53 -10.01 4.06
C GLU A 5 0.85 -8.51 4.13
N LEU A 6 0.73 -7.79 3.00
CA LEU A 6 0.93 -6.35 2.96
C LEU A 6 -0.10 -5.62 3.83
N ARG A 7 -1.38 -5.97 3.69
CA ARG A 7 -2.47 -5.37 4.48
C ARG A 7 -2.27 -5.57 5.97
N GLU A 8 -1.99 -6.79 6.41
CA GLU A 8 -1.75 -7.11 7.82
C GLU A 8 -0.54 -6.32 8.35
N SER A 9 0.53 -6.23 7.56
CA SER A 9 1.71 -5.44 7.92
C SER A 9 1.37 -3.96 8.10
N LEU A 10 0.59 -3.38 7.20
CA LEU A 10 0.15 -1.98 7.29
C LEU A 10 -0.74 -1.73 8.51
N GLU A 11 -1.70 -2.64 8.78
CA GLU A 11 -2.59 -2.56 9.94
C GLU A 11 -1.80 -2.65 11.27
N ILE A 12 -0.76 -3.48 11.34
CA ILE A 12 0.12 -3.59 12.51
C ILE A 12 0.98 -2.33 12.69
N LEU A 13 1.61 -1.84 11.61
CA LEU A 13 2.56 -0.71 11.67
C LEU A 13 1.88 0.63 11.95
N LEU A 14 0.66 0.79 11.44
CA LEU A 14 -0.08 2.05 11.47
C LEU A 14 -1.33 1.99 12.36
N GLY A 15 -1.56 0.90 13.11
CA GLY A 15 -2.82 0.67 13.83
C GLY A 15 -3.27 1.79 14.77
N ASP A 16 -2.33 2.52 15.38
CA ASP A 16 -2.57 3.70 16.22
C ASP A 16 -2.75 5.01 15.45
N LEU A 17 -2.37 5.04 14.16
CA LEU A 17 -2.44 6.21 13.29
C LEU A 17 -3.61 6.14 12.29
N ILE A 18 -4.05 4.94 11.95
CA ILE A 18 -5.16 4.69 11.03
C ILE A 18 -6.44 5.32 11.58
N GLY A 19 -7.10 6.09 10.72
CA GLY A 19 -8.40 6.67 10.97
C GLY A 19 -9.53 5.65 10.93
N THR A 20 -10.77 6.12 10.95
CA THR A 20 -11.95 5.25 10.85
C THR A 20 -12.87 5.67 9.71
N TYR A 21 -13.49 4.67 9.09
CA TYR A 21 -14.68 4.86 8.27
C TYR A 21 -15.91 4.75 9.15
N LYS A 22 -16.79 5.73 9.05
CA LYS A 22 -18.13 5.68 9.61
C LYS A 22 -19.08 5.13 8.56
N LEU A 23 -19.62 3.94 8.81
CA LEU A 23 -20.63 3.31 7.97
C LEU A 23 -21.98 4.02 8.14
N PRO A 24 -22.90 3.92 7.17
CA PRO A 24 -24.24 4.51 7.27
C PRO A 24 -25.05 4.04 8.48
N GLN A 25 -24.72 2.85 9.00
CA GLN A 25 -25.36 2.22 10.15
C GLN A 25 -24.82 2.76 11.50
N GLY A 26 -23.83 3.67 11.46
CA GLY A 26 -23.19 4.24 12.63
C GLY A 26 -22.00 3.43 13.17
N SER A 27 -21.73 2.25 12.61
CA SER A 27 -20.54 1.45 12.94
C SER A 27 -19.26 2.11 12.42
N GLU A 28 -18.14 1.88 13.11
CA GLU A 28 -16.83 2.36 12.71
C GLU A 28 -15.91 1.18 12.40
N ILE A 29 -15.17 1.28 11.29
CA ILE A 29 -14.12 0.31 10.92
C ILE A 29 -12.82 1.06 10.62
N PRO A 30 -11.64 0.42 10.74
CA PRO A 30 -10.38 1.04 10.35
C PRO A 30 -10.41 1.53 8.89
N ALA A 31 -9.83 2.71 8.64
CA ALA A 31 -9.78 3.35 7.33
C ALA A 31 -8.73 2.70 6.40
N VAL A 32 -8.80 1.38 6.23
CA VAL A 32 -7.93 0.58 5.36
C VAL A 32 -8.77 -0.13 4.31
N TYR A 33 -8.49 0.15 3.03
CA TYR A 33 -9.22 -0.48 1.93
C TYR A 33 -8.33 -0.88 0.76
N VAL A 34 -8.88 -1.75 -0.09
CA VAL A 34 -8.22 -2.24 -1.30
C VAL A 34 -8.90 -1.63 -2.53
N ASP A 35 -8.17 -0.78 -3.24
CA ASP A 35 -8.63 -0.12 -4.46
C ASP A 35 -8.61 -1.12 -5.64
N GLY A 36 -9.80 -1.52 -6.12
CA GLY A 36 -9.99 -2.46 -7.23
C GLY A 36 -11.01 -3.57 -6.98
N SER A 37 -11.21 -4.00 -5.72
CA SER A 37 -12.20 -5.05 -5.39
C SER A 37 -13.57 -4.48 -5.02
N SER A 38 -13.57 -3.35 -4.32
CA SER A 38 -14.76 -2.60 -3.89
C SER A 38 -14.25 -1.21 -3.53
N GLY A 39 -14.46 -0.21 -4.39
CA GLY A 39 -14.13 1.17 -4.03
C GLY A 39 -14.84 1.57 -2.75
N VAL A 40 -14.27 2.51 -1.98
CA VAL A 40 -14.94 3.06 -0.80
C VAL A 40 -16.29 3.62 -1.26
N PRO A 41 -17.42 3.11 -0.73
CA PRO A 41 -18.74 3.64 -1.08
C PRO A 41 -18.81 5.13 -0.73
N ASN A 42 -19.41 5.95 -1.61
CA ASN A 42 -19.47 7.42 -1.45
C ASN A 42 -20.17 7.87 -0.16
N ASP A 43 -20.93 6.99 0.48
CA ASP A 43 -21.66 7.18 1.72
C ASP A 43 -20.79 7.00 2.97
N TRP A 44 -19.55 6.53 2.84
CA TRP A 44 -18.65 6.34 3.99
C TRP A 44 -17.90 7.63 4.29
N GLN A 45 -18.03 8.11 5.52
CA GLN A 45 -17.26 9.26 5.98
C GLN A 45 -15.95 8.78 6.59
N VAL A 46 -14.85 9.33 6.10
CA VAL A 46 -13.51 9.05 6.60
C VAL A 46 -13.09 10.11 7.62
N SER A 47 -12.55 9.66 8.74
CA SER A 47 -11.98 10.53 9.77
C SER A 47 -10.55 10.11 10.06
N GLY A 48 -9.58 11.01 9.85
CA GLY A 48 -8.16 10.76 10.09
C GLY A 48 -7.40 10.24 8.87
N LEU A 49 -6.44 9.34 9.12
CA LEU A 49 -5.55 8.79 8.10
C LEU A 49 -6.18 7.59 7.42
N GLU A 50 -6.37 7.70 6.11
CA GLU A 50 -6.81 6.61 5.25
C GLU A 50 -5.61 5.93 4.60
N VAL A 51 -5.65 4.60 4.54
CA VAL A 51 -4.68 3.76 3.84
C VAL A 51 -5.39 3.00 2.73
N SER A 52 -4.98 3.23 1.49
CA SER A 52 -5.49 2.50 0.35
C SER A 52 -4.39 1.68 -0.32
N ILE A 53 -4.73 0.44 -0.68
CA ILE A 53 -3.80 -0.50 -1.32
C ILE A 53 -4.36 -0.84 -2.69
N LYS A 54 -3.59 -0.65 -3.74
CA LYS A 54 -4.01 -1.09 -5.08
C LYS A 54 -4.11 -2.61 -5.13
N GLN A 55 -5.26 -3.15 -5.54
CA GLN A 55 -5.55 -4.59 -5.52
C GLN A 55 -4.52 -5.42 -6.29
N TYR A 56 -4.09 -4.92 -7.45
CA TYR A 56 -3.16 -5.61 -8.31
C TYR A 56 -1.79 -4.92 -8.27
N PRO A 57 -0.73 -5.65 -7.90
CA PRO A 57 0.61 -5.09 -7.93
C PRO A 57 1.09 -4.94 -9.37
N ALA A 58 1.95 -3.96 -9.60
CA ALA A 58 2.72 -3.91 -10.84
C ALA A 58 3.75 -5.04 -10.83
N ARG A 59 3.85 -5.77 -11.94
CA ARG A 59 4.82 -6.86 -12.11
C ARG A 59 5.77 -6.50 -13.24
N ALA A 60 7.07 -6.53 -12.94
CA ALA A 60 8.12 -6.43 -13.94
C ALA A 60 8.96 -7.71 -13.93
N SER A 61 9.48 -8.10 -15.08
CA SER A 61 10.39 -9.24 -15.18
C SER A 61 11.65 -8.84 -15.91
N ARG A 62 12.79 -9.30 -15.39
CA ARG A 62 14.10 -9.09 -15.99
C ARG A 62 14.78 -10.44 -16.15
N ARG A 63 15.25 -10.72 -17.38
CA ARG A 63 16.06 -11.92 -17.62
C ARG A 63 17.45 -11.72 -17.05
N LEU A 64 17.89 -12.69 -16.27
CA LEU A 64 19.27 -12.88 -15.85
C LEU A 64 19.82 -14.13 -16.54
N MET A 65 21.15 -14.29 -16.60
CA MET A 65 21.71 -15.52 -17.16
C MET A 65 21.27 -16.72 -16.30
N SER A 66 20.46 -17.62 -16.90
CA SER A 66 19.86 -18.80 -16.26
C SER A 66 18.76 -18.53 -15.21
N MET A 67 18.33 -17.29 -14.99
CA MET A 67 17.34 -16.93 -13.99
C MET A 67 16.37 -15.86 -14.51
N VAL A 68 15.21 -15.75 -13.88
CA VAL A 68 14.30 -14.61 -14.09
C VAL A 68 14.12 -13.92 -12.75
N GLU A 69 14.46 -12.63 -12.72
CA GLU A 69 14.11 -11.76 -11.62
C GLU A 69 12.69 -11.24 -11.88
N MET A 70 11.79 -11.47 -10.93
CA MET A 70 10.44 -10.94 -10.94
C MET A 70 10.32 -9.89 -9.84
N THR A 71 10.03 -8.66 -10.24
CA THR A 71 9.79 -7.56 -9.32
C THR A 71 8.28 -7.37 -9.18
N VAL A 72 7.79 -7.36 -7.95
CA VAL A 72 6.40 -7.09 -7.60
C VAL A 72 6.36 -5.78 -6.81
N SER A 73 5.67 -4.78 -7.35
CA SER A 73 5.55 -3.47 -6.73
C SER A 73 4.11 -3.17 -6.35
N TRP A 74 3.89 -2.94 -5.06
CA TRP A 74 2.60 -2.58 -4.48
C TRP A 74 2.48 -1.08 -4.35
N GLU A 75 1.34 -0.54 -4.76
CA GLU A 75 1.03 0.87 -4.57
C GLU A 75 0.16 1.04 -3.34
N VAL A 76 0.65 1.84 -2.39
CA VAL A 76 -0.05 2.25 -1.17
C VAL A 76 -0.24 3.75 -1.20
N ARG A 77 -1.46 4.23 -1.00
CA ARG A 77 -1.77 5.66 -0.83
C ARG A 77 -2.15 5.92 0.60
N LEU A 78 -1.59 6.98 1.16
CA LEU A 78 -1.99 7.54 2.44
C LEU A 78 -2.75 8.84 2.14
N SER A 79 -3.95 8.99 2.69
CA SER A 79 -4.75 10.21 2.55
C SER A 79 -5.13 10.73 3.93
N GLN A 80 -4.76 11.97 4.23
CA GLN A 80 -5.11 12.65 5.48
C GLN A 80 -6.11 13.75 5.18
N TYR A 81 -7.35 13.57 5.65
CA TYR A 81 -8.47 14.49 5.40
C TYR A 81 -8.58 15.61 6.45
N ASN A 82 -7.88 15.49 7.57
CA ASN A 82 -7.77 16.55 8.57
C ASN A 82 -6.28 16.92 8.77
N PRO A 83 -5.77 17.98 8.12
CA PRO A 83 -4.35 18.33 8.20
C PRO A 83 -3.89 18.77 9.59
N GLU A 84 -4.82 19.07 10.52
CA GLU A 84 -4.46 19.42 11.90
C GLU A 84 -3.96 18.20 12.71
N THR A 85 -4.28 16.99 12.24
CA THR A 85 -3.76 15.73 12.77
C THR A 85 -2.56 15.30 11.91
N SER A 86 -1.36 15.72 12.30
CA SER A 86 -0.08 15.45 11.60
C SER A 86 0.38 13.97 11.78
N SER A 87 -0.49 13.02 11.49
CA SER A 87 -0.17 11.58 11.53
C SER A 87 0.49 11.08 10.24
N LEU A 88 0.37 11.84 9.14
CA LEU A 88 0.87 11.45 7.82
C LEU A 88 2.41 11.30 7.80
N ASP A 89 3.15 12.30 8.30
CA ASP A 89 4.62 12.26 8.36
C ASP A 89 5.11 11.08 9.20
N THR A 90 4.45 10.86 10.35
CA THR A 90 4.77 9.74 11.24
C THR A 90 4.49 8.39 10.58
N ALA A 91 3.38 8.28 9.86
CA ALA A 91 3.05 7.06 9.11
C ALA A 91 4.08 6.78 8.02
N ILE A 92 4.48 7.81 7.25
CA ILE A 92 5.52 7.68 6.22
C ILE A 92 6.84 7.22 6.84
N ASP A 93 7.29 7.84 7.93
CA ASP A 93 8.54 7.46 8.59
C ASP A 93 8.53 5.99 9.04
N ARG A 94 7.43 5.53 9.64
CA ARG A 94 7.27 4.12 10.04
C ARG A 94 7.31 3.16 8.86
N LEU A 95 6.63 3.52 7.75
CA LEU A 95 6.64 2.71 6.55
C LEU A 95 8.02 2.64 5.90
N LEU A 96 8.73 3.76 5.77
CA LEU A 96 10.07 3.78 5.19
C LEU A 96 11.09 3.04 6.06
N ARG A 97 10.90 3.05 7.39
CA ARG A 97 11.75 2.28 8.31
C ARG A 97 11.54 0.77 8.18
N HIS A 98 10.31 0.33 7.94
CA HIS A 98 9.98 -1.09 7.76
C HIS A 98 10.26 -1.58 6.34
N PHE A 99 9.99 -0.73 5.35
CA PHE A 99 10.20 -0.98 3.92
C PHE A 99 11.27 -0.01 3.38
N PRO A 100 12.56 -0.28 3.61
CA PRO A 100 13.64 0.64 3.21
C PRO A 100 13.74 0.83 1.69
N ASP A 101 13.29 -0.16 0.91
CA ASP A 101 13.27 -0.11 -0.55
C ASP A 101 12.01 0.57 -1.11
N ALA A 102 11.10 1.04 -0.25
CA ALA A 102 9.91 1.72 -0.69
C ALA A 102 10.23 3.10 -1.26
N THR A 103 9.64 3.42 -2.40
CA THR A 103 9.79 4.74 -3.03
C THR A 103 8.60 5.63 -2.69
N LEU A 104 8.87 6.78 -2.08
CA LEU A 104 7.87 7.83 -1.83
C LEU A 104 7.71 8.71 -3.07
N THR A 105 6.47 8.91 -3.51
CA THR A 105 6.10 9.75 -4.65
C THR A 105 4.91 10.64 -4.29
N GLY A 106 4.81 11.82 -4.93
CA GLY A 106 3.67 12.73 -4.74
C GLY A 106 3.59 13.39 -3.37
N PHE A 107 4.68 13.44 -2.60
CA PHE A 107 4.72 14.05 -1.28
C PHE A 107 5.38 15.43 -1.27
N PRO A 108 4.87 16.41 -0.50
CA PRO A 108 3.50 16.57 -0.04
C PRO A 108 2.67 17.28 -1.11
N ALA A 109 1.83 16.55 -1.84
CA ALA A 109 0.81 17.18 -2.66
C ALA A 109 -0.35 17.61 -1.73
N THR A 110 -0.35 18.88 -1.38
CA THR A 110 -1.46 19.50 -0.64
C THR A 110 -2.47 20.02 -1.66
N ASP A 111 -3.69 19.51 -1.61
CA ASP A 111 -4.81 20.07 -2.37
C ASP A 111 -5.90 20.47 -1.36
N ARG A 112 -6.63 21.55 -1.66
CA ARG A 112 -7.39 22.39 -0.71
C ARG A 112 -8.18 21.58 0.34
N GLY A 113 -7.55 21.28 1.47
CA GLY A 113 -8.16 20.61 2.63
C GLY A 113 -7.70 19.17 2.91
N TYR A 114 -6.85 18.55 2.08
CA TYR A 114 -6.31 17.22 2.34
C TYR A 114 -4.83 17.10 1.93
N GLN A 115 -4.12 16.19 2.60
CA GLN A 115 -2.76 15.80 2.26
C GLN A 115 -2.74 14.35 1.80
N TYR A 116 -1.90 14.02 0.84
CA TYR A 116 -1.71 12.62 0.46
C TYR A 116 -0.26 12.30 0.16
N ALA A 117 0.07 11.02 0.29
CA ALA A 117 1.36 10.45 -0.03
C ALA A 117 1.15 9.14 -0.78
N ARG A 118 2.03 8.84 -1.74
CA ARG A 118 2.01 7.57 -2.46
C ARG A 118 3.32 6.85 -2.25
N LEU A 119 3.25 5.63 -1.73
CA LEU A 119 4.39 4.74 -1.54
C LEU A 119 4.31 3.60 -2.54
N ILE A 120 5.44 3.29 -3.16
CA ILE A 120 5.64 2.10 -3.98
C ILE A 120 6.52 1.14 -3.19
N ILE A 121 5.93 0.09 -2.64
CA ILE A 121 6.64 -0.93 -1.88
C ILE A 121 7.01 -2.05 -2.85
N THR A 122 8.31 -2.24 -3.06
CA THR A 122 8.82 -3.24 -3.98
C THR A 122 9.29 -4.47 -3.24
N ASP A 123 8.91 -5.63 -3.76
CA ASP A 123 9.38 -6.94 -3.35
C ASP A 123 10.00 -7.65 -4.55
N VAL A 124 11.17 -8.27 -4.35
CA VAL A 124 11.94 -8.93 -5.41
C VAL A 124 11.90 -10.43 -5.19
N GLU A 125 11.32 -11.14 -6.15
CA GLU A 125 11.26 -12.59 -6.16
C GLU A 125 12.23 -13.14 -7.23
N LEU A 126 13.18 -13.97 -6.81
CA LEU A 126 14.13 -14.62 -7.70
C LEU A 126 13.61 -16.01 -8.07
N ALA A 127 13.25 -16.19 -9.34
CA ALA A 127 12.85 -17.49 -9.88
C ALA A 127 13.98 -18.11 -10.70
N PHE A 128 14.41 -19.32 -10.31
CA PHE A 128 15.32 -20.11 -11.14
C PHE A 128 14.55 -20.70 -12.33
N GLN A 129 15.08 -20.52 -13.54
CA GLN A 129 14.62 -21.32 -14.66
C GLN A 129 15.09 -22.77 -14.44
N TYR A 130 14.22 -23.64 -13.93
CA TYR A 130 14.54 -25.06 -13.90
C TYR A 130 14.58 -25.63 -15.32
N ARG A 131 15.71 -26.30 -15.59
CA ARG A 131 16.15 -27.04 -16.78
C ARG A 131 15.02 -27.59 -17.66
N ARG A 132 15.24 -27.49 -18.98
CA ARG A 132 14.64 -28.35 -20.00
C ARG A 132 14.40 -29.74 -19.41
N ALA A 133 13.13 -30.15 -19.30
CA ALA A 133 12.79 -31.56 -19.23
C ALA A 133 13.48 -32.22 -20.43
N GLY A 134 14.36 -33.17 -20.13
CA GLY A 134 15.17 -33.85 -21.12
C GLY A 134 14.28 -34.50 -22.17
N THR A 135 14.69 -34.34 -23.42
CA THR A 135 14.28 -35.16 -24.54
C THR A 135 14.53 -36.64 -24.22
N ILE A 136 13.52 -37.48 -24.42
CA ILE A 136 13.69 -38.83 -24.99
C ILE A 136 12.64 -38.97 -26.07
#